data_AF-A0A094AKW8-F1
#
_entry.id   AF-A0A094AKW8-F1
#
_cell.length_a   1.000
_cell.length_b   1.000
_cell.length_c   1.000
_cell.angle_alpha   90.00
_cell.angle_beta   90.00
_cell.angle_gamma   90.00
#
_symmetry.space_group_name_H-M   'P 1'
#
loop_
_entity.id
_entity.type
_entity.pdbx_description
1 polymer ?
#
loop_
_entity_poly.entity_id
_entity_poly.type
_entity_poly.pdbx_seq_one_letter_code
_entity_poly.pdbx_strand_id
1 'polypeptide(L)'
;MVTSTISGHKGDGMQVNIHIKDSAGNEYARAKDVAGEKRMAFTSLADSAFDVCFENILYSNTAPQPHTRKVELDVDIGADAKDWSAIQATEKLKPVETELRRIEEMVQEIVDEMDYLRTREQKLRDTNESTNNRVKWFGFSTIGMLMALGAWQIVYLRAYFRSKHLI
;
A
#
# COMPACT_ATOMS: atom_id res chain seq x y z
N MET A 1 8.65 -13.52 6.68
CA MET A 1 8.64 -14.97 6.92
C MET A 1 7.70 -15.58 5.91
N VAL A 2 8.11 -16.65 5.24
CA VAL A 2 7.29 -17.35 4.24
C VAL A 2 6.96 -18.72 4.78
N THR A 3 5.67 -18.99 4.94
CA THR A 3 5.14 -20.28 5.36
C THR A 3 4.39 -20.89 4.19
N SER A 4 4.79 -22.09 3.78
CA SER A 4 4.15 -22.82 2.69
C SER A 4 3.69 -24.19 3.18
N THR A 5 2.43 -24.52 2.98
CA THR A 5 1.86 -25.84 3.26
C THR A 5 1.50 -26.53 1.95
N ILE A 6 2.24 -27.59 1.63
CA ILE A 6 2.09 -28.32 0.37
C ILE A 6 1.39 -29.65 0.65
N SER A 7 0.28 -29.92 -0.04
CA SER A 7 -0.42 -31.20 0.04
C SER A 7 0.42 -32.34 -0.53
N GLY A 8 0.40 -33.51 0.10
CA GLY A 8 1.11 -34.70 -0.38
C GLY A 8 2.07 -35.29 0.63
N HIS A 9 2.80 -36.30 0.19
CA HIS A 9 3.86 -36.92 1.00
C HIS A 9 5.06 -37.27 0.12
N LYS A 10 6.24 -37.28 0.74
CA LYS A 10 7.48 -37.60 0.03
C LYS A 10 7.39 -39.00 -0.59
N GLY A 11 7.83 -39.13 -1.84
CA GLY A 11 7.86 -40.40 -2.55
C GLY A 11 6.57 -40.81 -3.27
N ASP A 12 5.57 -39.94 -3.36
CA ASP A 12 4.36 -40.17 -4.20
C ASP A 12 4.56 -39.86 -5.68
N GLY A 13 5.81 -39.68 -6.12
CA GLY A 13 6.15 -39.44 -7.52
C GLY A 13 6.04 -37.99 -7.97
N MET A 14 5.63 -37.05 -7.11
CA MET A 14 5.66 -35.60 -7.39
C MET A 14 6.51 -34.85 -6.37
N GLN A 15 7.53 -34.14 -6.85
CA GLN A 15 8.45 -33.37 -6.04
C GLN A 15 8.22 -31.87 -6.24
N VAL A 16 7.85 -31.16 -5.16
CA VAL A 16 7.71 -29.69 -5.20
C VAL A 16 8.98 -29.05 -4.65
N ASN A 17 9.61 -28.19 -5.47
CA ASN A 17 10.71 -27.34 -5.06
C ASN A 17 10.21 -25.90 -4.87
N ILE A 18 10.83 -25.19 -3.93
CA ILE A 18 10.52 -23.80 -3.62
C ILE A 18 11.78 -22.97 -3.85
N HIS A 19 11.63 -21.87 -4.56
CA HIS A 19 12.67 -20.89 -4.83
C HIS A 19 12.20 -19.51 -4.44
N ILE A 20 12.98 -18.81 -3.61
CA ILE A 20 12.73 -17.42 -3.23
C ILE A 20 13.86 -16.57 -3.80
N LYS A 21 13.50 -15.65 -4.71
CA LYS A 21 14.46 -14.78 -5.40
C LYS A 21 13.99 -13.33 -5.43
N ASP A 22 14.92 -12.40 -5.57
CA ASP A 22 14.66 -10.99 -5.84
C ASP A 22 14.36 -10.74 -7.32
N SER A 23 13.73 -9.60 -7.61
CA SER A 23 13.74 -8.93 -8.91
C SER A 23 15.13 -8.80 -9.55
N ALA A 24 16.18 -8.65 -8.73
CA ALA A 24 17.58 -8.61 -9.17
C ALA A 24 18.21 -10.00 -9.44
N GLY A 25 17.49 -11.09 -9.17
CA GLY A 25 17.98 -12.47 -9.36
C GLY A 25 18.76 -13.05 -8.17
N ASN A 26 18.87 -12.33 -7.05
CA ASN A 26 19.48 -12.84 -5.83
C ASN A 26 18.58 -13.90 -5.19
N GLU A 27 19.12 -15.09 -4.90
CA GLU A 27 18.36 -16.20 -4.28
C GLU A 27 18.52 -16.17 -2.76
N TYR A 28 17.40 -16.10 -2.03
CA TYR A 28 17.39 -16.03 -0.56
C TYR A 28 17.16 -17.40 0.09
N ALA A 29 16.29 -18.21 -0.51
CA ALA A 29 15.98 -19.52 0.02
C ALA A 29 15.67 -20.51 -1.11
N ARG A 30 16.15 -21.74 -0.92
CA ARG A 30 15.88 -22.86 -1.80
C ARG A 30 15.54 -24.08 -0.97
N ALA A 31 14.36 -24.64 -1.18
CA ALA A 31 13.95 -25.88 -0.55
C ALA A 31 13.58 -26.90 -1.64
N LYS A 32 14.15 -28.09 -1.55
CA LYS A 32 13.89 -29.20 -2.50
C LYS A 32 13.03 -30.25 -1.82
N ASP A 33 12.16 -30.89 -2.60
CA ASP A 33 11.31 -32.00 -2.14
C ASP A 33 10.54 -31.64 -0.86
N VAL A 34 9.73 -30.59 -0.94
CA VAL A 34 8.92 -30.10 0.19
C VAL A 34 7.54 -30.74 0.14
N ALA A 35 7.17 -31.38 1.25
CA ALA A 35 5.83 -31.92 1.49
C ALA A 35 5.42 -31.57 2.93
N GLY A 36 4.18 -31.13 3.12
CA GLY A 36 3.70 -30.60 4.40
C GLY A 36 4.04 -29.12 4.61
N GLU A 37 4.07 -28.69 5.87
CA GLU A 37 4.36 -27.31 6.26
C GLU A 37 5.87 -27.03 6.25
N LYS A 38 6.26 -25.94 5.61
CA LYS A 38 7.64 -25.45 5.57
C LYS A 38 7.68 -23.94 5.82
N ARG A 39 8.44 -23.55 6.83
CA ARG A 39 8.68 -22.15 7.20
C ARG A 39 10.10 -21.73 6.79
N MET A 40 10.21 -20.56 6.19
CA MET A 40 11.46 -19.97 5.72
C MET A 40 11.50 -18.49 6.09
N ALA A 41 12.45 -18.10 6.94
CA ALA A 41 12.70 -16.71 7.28
C ALA A 41 13.94 -16.23 6.52
N PHE A 42 13.87 -15.02 5.95
CA PHE A 42 14.99 -14.36 5.28
C PHE A 42 14.85 -12.84 5.47
N THR A 43 15.96 -12.13 5.29
CA THR A 43 16.02 -10.67 5.34
C THR A 43 16.43 -10.16 3.97
N SER A 44 15.67 -9.20 3.43
CA SER A 44 15.99 -8.57 2.17
C SER A 44 17.20 -7.64 2.31
N LEU A 45 18.08 -7.63 1.30
CA LEU A 45 19.22 -6.72 1.25
C LEU A 45 18.85 -5.31 0.75
N ALA A 46 17.76 -5.22 0.00
CA ALA A 46 17.24 -3.99 -0.58
C ALA A 46 15.71 -3.96 -0.49
N ASP A 47 15.12 -2.76 -0.61
CA ASP A 47 13.67 -2.58 -0.78
C ASP A 47 13.29 -2.92 -2.23
N SER A 48 13.04 -4.19 -2.47
CA SER A 48 12.76 -4.75 -3.79
C SER A 48 11.71 -5.87 -3.71
N ALA A 49 11.10 -6.19 -4.84
CA ALA A 49 10.10 -7.25 -4.91
C ALA A 49 10.77 -8.63 -4.91
N PHE A 50 10.15 -9.60 -4.23
CA PHE A 50 10.59 -10.99 -4.20
C PHE A 50 9.56 -11.91 -4.85
N ASP A 51 10.05 -12.89 -5.61
CA ASP A 51 9.27 -13.95 -6.21
C ASP A 51 9.40 -15.22 -5.35
N VAL A 52 8.25 -15.80 -4.96
CA VAL A 52 8.18 -17.13 -4.37
C VAL A 52 7.67 -18.10 -5.44
N CYS A 53 8.57 -18.90 -5.99
CA CYS A 53 8.28 -19.84 -7.06
C CYS A 53 8.12 -21.27 -6.52
N PHE A 54 7.12 -21.98 -7.02
CA PHE A 54 6.90 -23.41 -6.76
C PHE A 54 7.07 -24.18 -8.05
N GLU A 55 7.96 -25.16 -8.07
CA GLU A 55 8.22 -26.02 -9.22
C GLU A 55 7.76 -27.44 -8.88
N ASN A 56 6.73 -27.94 -9.56
CA ASN A 56 6.24 -29.30 -9.38
C ASN A 56 6.84 -30.22 -10.45
N ILE A 57 7.78 -31.06 -10.06
CA ILE A 57 8.47 -32.02 -10.94
C ILE A 57 7.84 -33.41 -10.76
N LEU A 58 7.39 -34.00 -11.86
CA LEU A 58 6.90 -35.36 -11.90
C LEU A 58 8.06 -36.34 -12.08
N TYR A 59 8.32 -37.18 -11.09
CA TYR A 59 9.43 -38.16 -11.10
C TYR A 59 8.97 -39.59 -11.43
N SER A 60 7.70 -39.92 -11.23
CA SER A 60 7.18 -41.28 -11.47
C SER A 60 5.80 -41.28 -12.13
N ASN A 61 5.58 -42.23 -13.05
CA ASN A 61 4.27 -42.50 -13.65
C ASN A 61 3.23 -43.06 -12.66
N THR A 62 3.65 -43.43 -11.44
CA THR A 62 2.74 -43.82 -10.35
C THR A 62 2.18 -42.62 -9.57
N ALA A 63 2.43 -41.39 -10.02
CA ALA A 63 1.95 -40.21 -9.33
C ALA A 63 0.40 -40.12 -9.31
N PRO A 64 -0.17 -39.56 -8.23
CA PRO A 64 -1.60 -39.25 -8.16
C PRO A 64 -2.06 -38.43 -9.37
N GLN A 65 -3.19 -38.82 -9.96
CA GLN A 65 -3.93 -38.02 -10.94
C GLN A 65 -5.08 -37.29 -10.21
N PRO A 66 -5.29 -35.99 -10.46
CA PRO A 66 -4.53 -35.12 -11.37
C PRO A 66 -3.13 -34.78 -10.82
N HIS A 67 -2.17 -34.53 -11.73
CA HIS A 67 -0.78 -34.16 -11.40
C HIS A 67 -0.67 -32.72 -10.89
N THR A 68 -1.49 -32.37 -9.89
CA THR A 68 -1.60 -31.04 -9.30
C THR A 68 -1.37 -31.13 -7.81
N ARG A 69 -0.71 -30.12 -7.24
CA ARG A 69 -0.51 -29.98 -5.80
C ARG A 69 -1.23 -28.76 -5.30
N LYS A 70 -1.94 -28.89 -4.18
CA LYS A 70 -2.48 -27.74 -3.46
C LYS A 70 -1.34 -27.14 -2.65
N VAL A 71 -1.13 -25.84 -2.86
CA VAL A 71 -0.16 -25.04 -2.12
C VAL A 71 -0.92 -23.94 -1.40
N GLU A 72 -0.74 -23.87 -0.09
CA GLU A 72 -1.18 -22.76 0.73
C GLU A 72 0.06 -21.95 1.09
N LEU A 73 0.04 -20.66 0.76
CA LEU A 73 1.16 -19.75 0.94
C LEU A 73 0.71 -18.62 1.86
N ASP A 74 1.49 -18.42 2.92
CA ASP A 74 1.33 -17.35 3.88
C ASP A 74 2.64 -16.56 3.99
N VAL A 75 2.56 -15.23 3.96
CA VAL A 75 3.71 -14.34 3.85
C VAL A 75 3.58 -13.20 4.84
N ASP A 76 4.38 -13.27 5.90
CA ASP A 76 4.47 -12.22 6.91
C ASP A 76 5.64 -11.28 6.59
N ILE A 77 5.42 -9.97 6.69
CA ILE A 77 6.43 -8.92 6.43
C ILE A 77 6.56 -8.04 7.68
N GLY A 78 7.78 -7.61 8.01
CA GLY A 78 8.01 -6.68 9.12
C GLY A 78 8.02 -7.35 10.50
N ALA A 79 7.43 -6.70 11.50
CA ALA A 79 7.47 -7.11 12.91
C ALA A 79 6.82 -8.49 13.17
N ASP A 80 5.84 -8.87 12.33
CA ASP A 80 5.14 -10.17 12.42
C ASP A 80 5.98 -11.34 11.90
N ALA A 81 7.03 -11.07 11.11
CA ALA A 81 7.94 -12.10 10.58
C ALA A 81 9.02 -12.55 11.57
N LYS A 82 9.16 -11.89 12.73
CA LYS A 82 10.24 -12.12 13.69
C LYS A 82 9.82 -13.20 14.69
N ASP A 83 10.59 -14.29 14.79
CA ASP A 83 10.31 -15.36 15.76
C ASP A 83 10.70 -14.91 17.17
N TRP A 84 9.75 -14.26 17.85
CA TRP A 84 9.89 -13.75 19.21
C TRP A 84 10.25 -14.83 20.24
N SER A 85 9.92 -16.09 19.95
CA SER A 85 10.22 -17.23 20.84
C SER A 85 11.71 -17.58 20.86
N ALA A 86 12.39 -17.44 19.72
CA ALA A 86 13.84 -17.66 19.60
C ALA A 86 14.65 -16.51 20.24
N ILE A 87 14.13 -15.28 20.21
CA ILE A 87 14.77 -14.11 20.85
C ILE A 87 14.65 -14.19 22.38
N GLN A 88 13.50 -14.63 22.92
CA GLN A 88 13.31 -14.86 24.35
C GLN A 88 14.33 -15.82 24.95
N ALA A 89 14.69 -16.88 24.22
CA ALA A 89 15.64 -17.88 24.69
C ALA A 89 17.10 -17.38 24.67
N THR A 90 17.42 -16.43 23.78
CA THR A 90 18.80 -16.02 23.50
C THR A 90 19.27 -14.87 24.40
N GLU A 91 18.38 -13.95 24.80
CA GLU A 91 18.82 -12.72 25.51
C GLU A 91 18.59 -12.68 27.03
N LYS A 92 17.85 -13.62 27.66
CA LYS A 92 17.53 -13.58 29.10
C LYS A 92 17.07 -12.18 29.60
N LEU A 93 16.34 -11.43 28.79
CA LEU A 93 15.83 -10.12 29.18
C LEU A 93 14.56 -10.27 30.03
N LYS A 94 14.38 -9.38 31.01
CA LYS A 94 13.15 -9.35 31.83
C LYS A 94 11.98 -9.02 30.88
N PRO A 95 10.85 -9.73 30.97
CA PRO A 95 9.73 -9.65 30.01
C PRO A 95 9.10 -8.26 29.87
N VAL A 96 9.45 -7.29 30.73
CA VAL A 96 8.92 -5.93 30.70
C VAL A 96 9.68 -5.03 29.72
N GLU A 97 11.00 -5.19 29.55
CA GLU A 97 11.78 -4.35 28.61
C GLU A 97 11.47 -4.68 27.15
N THR A 98 11.20 -5.96 26.85
CA THR A 98 10.82 -6.41 25.52
C THR A 98 9.48 -5.85 25.07
N GLU A 99 8.49 -5.82 25.96
CA GLU A 99 7.18 -5.24 25.67
C GLU A 99 7.27 -3.71 25.51
N LEU A 100 8.11 -3.04 26.31
CA LEU A 100 8.30 -1.60 26.21
C LEU A 100 8.94 -1.20 24.87
N ARG A 101 9.95 -1.94 24.42
CA ARG A 101 10.62 -1.72 23.14
C ARG A 101 9.72 -2.03 21.95
N ARG A 102 8.86 -3.05 22.08
CA ARG A 102 7.80 -3.34 21.09
C ARG A 102 6.83 -2.18 20.96
N ILE A 103 6.37 -1.62 22.09
CA ILE A 103 5.46 -0.46 22.08
C ILE A 103 6.15 0.78 21.51
N GLU A 104 7.42 1.00 21.81
CA GLU A 104 8.21 2.10 21.23
C GLU A 104 8.30 2.00 19.71
N GLU A 105 8.64 0.81 19.18
CA GLU A 105 8.71 0.57 17.73
C GLU A 105 7.34 0.78 17.06
N MET A 106 6.25 0.28 17.66
CA MET A 106 4.89 0.49 17.12
C MET A 106 4.47 1.97 17.15
N VAL A 107 4.80 2.70 18.22
CA VAL A 107 4.47 4.13 18.33
C VAL A 107 5.27 4.95 17.31
N GLN A 108 6.52 4.59 17.07
CA GLN A 108 7.35 5.26 16.07
C GLN A 108 6.75 5.12 14.67
N GLU A 109 6.29 3.92 14.30
CA GLU A 109 5.60 3.69 13.03
C GLU A 109 4.33 4.55 12.89
N ILE A 110 3.52 4.65 13.94
CA ILE A 110 2.31 5.49 13.95
C ILE A 110 2.66 6.97 13.80
N VAL A 111 3.72 7.45 14.45
CA VAL A 111 4.15 8.85 14.36
C VAL A 111 4.57 9.18 12.92
N ASP A 112 5.33 8.29 12.29
CA ASP A 112 5.77 8.46 10.90
C ASP A 112 4.56 8.49 9.93
N GLU A 113 3.55 7.66 10.16
CA GLU A 113 2.31 7.68 9.38
C GLU A 113 1.49 8.96 9.61
N MET A 114 1.40 9.44 10.86
CA MET A 114 0.73 10.69 11.19
C MET A 114 1.40 11.90 10.52
N ASP A 115 2.73 11.95 10.47
CA ASP A 115 3.46 13.02 9.79
C ASP A 115 3.24 12.99 8.27
N TYR A 116 3.15 11.80 7.67
CA TYR A 116 2.75 11.65 6.27
C TYR A 116 1.32 12.17 6.01
N LEU A 117 0.36 11.78 6.84
CA LEU A 117 -1.04 12.24 6.72
C LEU A 117 -1.15 13.76 6.90
N ARG A 118 -0.43 14.31 7.87
CA ARG A 118 -0.38 15.76 8.13
C ARG A 118 0.17 16.54 6.94
N THR A 119 1.24 16.04 6.32
CA THR A 119 1.84 16.66 5.14
C THR A 119 0.87 16.63 3.94
N ARG A 120 0.10 15.55 3.78
CA ARG A 120 -0.95 15.47 2.75
C ARG A 120 -2.10 16.41 3.03
N GLU A 121 -2.57 16.50 4.28
CA GLU A 121 -3.63 17.43 4.68
C GLU A 121 -3.23 18.88 4.40
N GLN A 122 -2.01 19.28 4.76
CA GLN A 122 -1.49 20.62 4.50
C GLN A 122 -1.54 20.95 3.00
N LYS A 123 -1.04 20.06 2.13
CA LYS A 123 -1.11 20.24 0.67
C LYS A 123 -2.55 20.38 0.16
N LEU A 124 -3.47 19.56 0.69
CA LEU A 124 -4.88 19.63 0.32
C LEU A 124 -5.54 20.93 0.80
N ARG A 125 -5.22 21.39 2.01
CA ARG A 125 -5.67 22.68 2.54
C ARG A 125 -5.18 23.84 1.68
N ASP A 126 -3.90 23.89 1.34
CA ASP A 126 -3.31 24.96 0.52
C ASP A 126 -3.96 25.01 -0.87
N THR A 127 -4.22 23.84 -1.46
CA THR A 127 -4.90 23.73 -2.76
C THR A 127 -6.36 24.21 -2.68
N ASN A 128 -7.06 23.85 -1.61
CA ASN A 128 -8.44 24.30 -1.38
C ASN A 128 -8.50 25.81 -1.16
N GLU A 129 -7.61 26.34 -0.31
CA GLU A 129 -7.56 27.77 -0.02
C GLU A 129 -7.26 28.61 -1.27
N SER A 130 -6.26 28.22 -2.06
CA SER A 130 -5.90 28.91 -3.30
C SER A 130 -7.02 28.84 -4.36
N THR A 131 -7.71 27.70 -4.48
CA THR A 131 -8.87 27.55 -5.37
C THR A 131 -10.03 28.43 -4.92
N ASN A 132 -10.35 28.40 -3.62
CA ASN A 132 -11.41 29.21 -3.04
C ASN A 132 -11.15 30.71 -3.24
N ASN A 133 -9.91 31.18 -3.07
CA ASN A 133 -9.56 32.58 -3.28
C ASN A 133 -9.76 33.02 -4.75
N ARG A 134 -9.37 32.18 -5.71
CA ARG A 134 -9.59 32.46 -7.14
C ARG A 134 -11.08 32.55 -7.47
N VAL A 135 -11.87 31.59 -7.00
CA VAL A 135 -13.33 31.54 -7.23
C VAL A 135 -14.02 32.76 -6.61
N LYS A 136 -13.62 33.18 -5.40
CA LYS A 136 -14.12 34.40 -4.76
C LYS A 136 -13.89 35.63 -5.63
N TRP A 137 -12.68 35.81 -6.16
CA TRP A 137 -12.36 36.94 -7.03
C TRP A 137 -13.18 36.93 -8.33
N PHE A 138 -13.34 35.77 -8.97
CA PHE A 138 -14.23 35.64 -10.13
C PHE A 138 -15.70 35.98 -9.79
N GLY A 139 -16.18 35.56 -8.61
CA GLY A 139 -17.51 35.89 -8.11
C GLY A 139 -17.72 37.40 -7.95
N PHE A 140 -16.80 38.08 -7.27
CA PHE A 140 -16.86 39.54 -7.11
C PHE A 140 -16.82 40.28 -8.46
N SER A 141 -15.94 39.84 -9.37
CA SER A 141 -15.85 40.41 -10.72
C SER A 141 -17.17 40.26 -11.49
N THR A 142 -17.83 39.10 -11.38
CA THR A 142 -19.08 38.81 -12.08
C THR A 142 -20.22 39.68 -11.55
N ILE A 143 -20.33 39.81 -10.22
CA ILE A 143 -21.33 40.68 -9.59
C ILE A 143 -21.13 42.14 -10.02
N GLY A 144 -19.87 42.62 -10.02
CA GLY A 144 -19.53 43.96 -10.50
C GLY A 144 -19.91 44.19 -11.96
N MET A 145 -19.60 43.24 -12.84
CA MET A 145 -19.98 43.27 -14.25
C MET A 145 -21.50 43.38 -14.44
N LEU A 146 -22.29 42.58 -13.70
CA LEU A 146 -23.75 42.60 -13.78
C LEU A 146 -24.33 43.93 -13.31
N MET A 147 -23.81 44.53 -12.23
CA MET A 147 -24.25 45.85 -11.78
C MET A 147 -23.93 46.94 -12.82
N ALA A 148 -22.73 46.91 -13.41
CA ALA A 148 -22.33 47.86 -14.45
C ALA A 148 -23.24 47.75 -15.68
N LEU A 149 -23.52 46.54 -16.15
CA LEU A 149 -24.45 46.29 -17.25
C LEU A 149 -25.87 46.75 -16.93
N GLY A 150 -26.36 46.50 -15.71
CA GLY A 150 -27.67 46.97 -15.27
C GLY A 150 -27.79 48.49 -15.26
N ALA A 151 -26.80 49.19 -14.71
CA ALA A 151 -26.76 50.66 -14.72
C ALA A 151 -26.70 51.20 -16.16
N TRP A 152 -25.87 50.58 -17.02
CA TRP A 152 -25.77 50.92 -18.43
C TRP A 152 -27.12 50.76 -19.15
N GLN A 153 -27.81 49.65 -18.92
CA GLN A 153 -29.14 49.39 -19.50
C GLN A 153 -30.16 50.47 -19.12
N ILE A 154 -30.16 50.91 -17.85
CA ILE A 154 -31.07 51.98 -17.39
C ILE A 154 -30.76 53.31 -18.09
N VAL A 155 -29.48 53.68 -18.20
CA VAL A 155 -29.06 54.91 -18.89
C VAL A 155 -29.43 54.85 -20.37
N TYR A 156 -29.17 53.72 -21.03
CA TYR A 156 -29.51 53.50 -22.43
C TYR A 156 -31.01 53.63 -22.68
N LEU A 157 -31.84 52.97 -21.86
CA LEU A 157 -33.30 53.07 -21.96
C LEU A 157 -33.79 54.51 -21.73
N ARG A 158 -33.23 55.23 -20.75
CA ARG A 158 -33.56 56.65 -20.53
C ARG A 158 -33.19 57.53 -21.72
N ALA A 159 -32.00 57.35 -22.30
CA ALA A 159 -31.57 58.10 -23.47
C ALA A 159 -32.44 57.78 -24.70
N TYR A 160 -32.80 56.51 -24.87
CA TYR A 160 -33.68 56.05 -25.94
C TYR A 160 -35.08 56.70 -25.85
N PHE A 161 -35.71 56.69 -24.68
CA PHE A 161 -37.03 57.33 -24.49
C PHE A 161 -37.00 58.84 -24.68
N ARG A 162 -35.93 59.52 -24.24
CA ARG A 162 -35.75 60.96 -24.46
C ARG A 162 -35.60 61.32 -25.93
N SER A 163 -34.89 60.49 -26.70
CA SER A 163 -34.69 60.67 -28.15
C SER A 163 -35.97 60.45 -28.96
N LYS A 164 -36.84 59.52 -28.52
CA LYS A 164 -38.09 59.18 -29.22
C LYS A 164 -39.31 60.01 -28.79
N HIS A 165 -39.14 60.98 -27.89
CA HIS A 165 -40.20 61.90 -27.45
C HIS A 165 -41.47 61.19 -26.94
N LEU A 166 -41.28 60.03 -26.27
CA LEU A 166 -42.35 59.22 -25.69
C LEU A 166 -42.66 59.57 -24.22
N ILE A 167 -41.88 60.51 -23.64
CA ILE A 167 -42.11 61.28 -22.42
C ILE A 167 -41.52 62.68 -22.63
#